data_AF-A0A522QIS9-F1
#
_entry.id   AF-A0A522QIS9-F1
#
_cell.length_a   1.000
_cell.length_b   1.000
_cell.length_c   1.000
_cell.angle_alpha   90.00
_cell.angle_beta   90.00
_cell.angle_gamma   90.00
#
_symmetry.space_group_name_H-M   'P 1'
#
loop_
_entity.id
_entity.type
_entity.pdbx_description
1 polymer ?
#
loop_
_entity_poly.entity_id
_entity_poly.type
_entity_poly.pdbx_seq_one_letter_code
_entity_poly.pdbx_strand_id
1 'polypeptide(L)'
;MMSWMPCSGRETFDELVWLPRMLQKARRREESRAAGCDLMNGYMFGDNDFVDHRVLRFLRIDDMAFLKLVQEYPRDEDVARIVIERSERTAGECSSFSRRLCRMLANFALLEADEGRTAPGLKRNIIRFFYNRMMMPIAYLGFRRSERRREAL
;
A
#
# COMPACT_ATOMS: atom_id res chain seq x y z
N MET A 1 -9.64 -14.95 16.11
CA MET A 1 -8.44 -14.16 15.78
C MET A 1 -8.89 -13.00 14.91
N MET A 2 -8.75 -11.75 15.38
CA MET A 2 -9.01 -10.60 14.50
C MET A 2 -7.91 -10.54 13.45
N SER A 3 -8.30 -10.80 12.21
CA SER A 3 -7.45 -10.68 11.04
C SER A 3 -7.04 -9.22 10.89
N TRP A 4 -5.74 -8.93 11.00
CA TRP A 4 -5.22 -7.55 10.88
C TRP A 4 -5.49 -7.01 9.47
N MET A 5 -5.83 -5.73 9.40
CA MET A 5 -6.12 -5.02 8.17
C MET A 5 -5.60 -3.59 8.27
N PRO A 6 -4.83 -3.10 7.29
CA PRO A 6 -4.36 -1.70 7.28
C PRO A 6 -5.52 -0.76 7.02
N CYS A 7 -5.36 0.53 7.29
CA CYS A 7 -6.40 1.56 7.14
C CYS A 7 -6.92 1.71 5.70
N SER A 8 -7.98 2.49 5.51
CA SER A 8 -8.62 2.67 4.21
C SER A 8 -7.62 3.12 3.14
N GLY A 9 -7.82 2.66 1.91
CA GLY A 9 -7.07 3.17 0.76
C GLY A 9 -7.29 4.67 0.50
N ARG A 10 -8.29 5.28 1.13
CA ARG A 10 -8.64 6.70 1.00
C ARG A 10 -8.00 7.60 2.06
N GLU A 11 -7.36 7.02 3.07
CA GLU A 11 -6.66 7.81 4.09
C GLU A 11 -5.56 8.66 3.45
N THR A 12 -5.40 9.87 3.94
CA THR A 12 -4.46 10.87 3.40
C THR A 12 -3.56 11.44 4.48
N PHE A 13 -2.33 11.77 4.10
CA PHE A 13 -1.42 12.62 4.87
C PHE A 13 -0.88 13.69 3.93
N ASP A 14 -0.98 14.98 4.30
CA ASP A 14 -0.57 16.12 3.45
C ASP A 14 -1.05 15.98 1.98
N GLU A 15 -2.35 15.74 1.81
CA GLU A 15 -3.01 15.53 0.50
C GLU A 15 -2.55 14.28 -0.28
N LEU A 16 -1.62 13.49 0.25
CA LEU A 16 -1.15 12.25 -0.35
C LEU A 16 -1.97 11.07 0.17
N VAL A 17 -2.83 10.54 -0.70
CA VAL A 17 -3.61 9.34 -0.43
C VAL A 17 -2.70 8.12 -0.37
N TRP A 18 -3.14 7.07 0.33
CA TRP A 18 -2.46 5.77 0.45
C TRP A 18 -1.19 5.76 1.31
N LEU A 19 -0.53 6.90 1.53
CA LEU A 19 0.67 6.96 2.38
C LEU A 19 0.43 6.42 3.81
N PRO A 20 -0.66 6.77 4.52
CA PRO A 20 -0.94 6.18 5.84
C PRO A 20 -1.09 4.65 5.80
N ARG A 21 -1.75 4.15 4.75
CA ARG A 21 -1.95 2.71 4.57
C ARG A 21 -0.62 2.00 4.31
N MET A 22 0.25 2.59 3.48
CA MET A 22 1.58 2.05 3.19
C MET A 22 2.46 2.01 4.46
N LEU A 23 2.37 3.01 5.34
CA LEU A 23 3.06 3.04 6.63
C LEU A 23 2.61 1.90 7.54
N GLN A 24 1.31 1.68 7.70
CA GLN A 24 0.80 0.56 8.50
C GLN A 24 1.24 -0.79 7.97
N LYS A 25 1.28 -0.95 6.63
CA LYS A 25 1.82 -2.15 6.00
C LYS A 25 3.32 -2.33 6.25
N ALA A 26 4.11 -1.25 6.18
CA ALA A 26 5.53 -1.29 6.49
C ALA A 26 5.78 -1.74 7.94
N ARG A 27 5.05 -1.15 8.90
CA ARG A 27 5.10 -1.53 10.32
C ARG A 27 4.80 -3.00 10.52
N ARG A 28 3.70 -3.46 9.92
CA ARG A 28 3.27 -4.84 10.08
C ARG A 28 4.23 -5.84 9.43
N ARG A 29 4.89 -5.45 8.34
CA ARG A 29 5.97 -6.23 7.73
C ARG A 29 7.16 -6.37 8.66
N GLU A 30 7.56 -5.28 9.30
CA GLU A 30 8.65 -5.28 10.29
C GLU A 30 8.32 -6.12 11.52
N GLU A 31 7.08 -6.03 12.02
CA GLU A 31 6.58 -6.90 13.08
C GLU A 31 6.60 -8.38 12.67
N SER A 32 6.16 -8.70 11.45
CA SER A 32 6.19 -10.06 10.90
C SER A 32 7.61 -10.61 10.85
N ARG A 33 8.56 -9.78 10.38
CA ARG A 33 9.98 -10.12 10.32
C ARG A 33 10.55 -10.37 11.71
N ALA A 34 10.27 -9.51 12.68
CA ALA A 34 10.73 -9.65 14.05
C ALA A 34 10.12 -10.87 14.77
N ALA A 35 8.85 -11.17 14.51
CA ALA A 35 8.14 -12.31 15.08
C ALA A 35 8.49 -13.65 14.42
N GLY A 36 9.12 -13.64 13.25
CA GLY A 36 9.42 -14.85 12.47
C GLY A 36 8.16 -15.54 11.92
N CYS A 37 7.03 -14.84 11.81
CA CYS A 37 5.79 -15.36 11.28
C CYS A 37 5.04 -14.30 10.46
N ASP A 38 4.20 -14.73 9.52
CA ASP A 38 3.40 -13.81 8.70
C ASP A 38 2.26 -13.19 9.51
N LEU A 39 2.37 -11.88 9.77
CA LEU A 39 1.32 -11.06 10.40
C LEU A 39 0.64 -10.11 9.39
N MET A 40 1.09 -10.11 8.14
CA MET A 40 0.55 -9.29 7.05
C MET A 40 -0.78 -9.82 6.52
N ASN A 41 -1.15 -11.06 6.84
CA ASN A 41 -2.47 -11.62 6.51
C ASN A 41 -2.78 -11.51 5.01
N GLY A 42 -1.78 -11.81 4.18
CA GLY A 42 -1.88 -11.75 2.72
C GLY A 42 -1.78 -10.36 2.10
N TYR A 43 -1.67 -9.28 2.89
CA TYR A 43 -1.34 -7.96 2.36
C TYR A 43 0.12 -7.89 1.90
N MET A 44 0.35 -7.17 0.80
CA MET A 44 1.66 -6.98 0.19
C MET A 44 2.23 -5.60 0.53
N PHE A 45 3.55 -5.46 0.47
CA PHE A 45 4.24 -4.20 0.74
C PHE A 45 5.28 -3.88 -0.35
N GLY A 46 5.47 -2.59 -0.60
CA GLY A 46 6.57 -2.08 -1.41
C GLY A 46 6.40 -2.40 -2.88
N ASP A 47 7.46 -2.84 -3.55
CA ASP A 47 7.41 -3.17 -4.98
C ASP A 47 6.44 -4.31 -5.33
N ASN A 48 6.06 -5.12 -4.34
CA ASN A 48 5.11 -6.21 -4.54
C ASN A 48 3.64 -5.77 -4.42
N ASP A 49 3.37 -4.53 -4.00
CA ASP A 49 2.03 -3.94 -4.04
C ASP A 49 2.00 -2.86 -5.13
N PHE A 50 1.07 -3.00 -6.09
CA PHE A 50 0.99 -2.09 -7.24
C PHE A 50 0.81 -0.62 -6.84
N VAL A 51 0.06 -0.35 -5.77
CA VAL A 51 -0.22 1.01 -5.31
C VAL A 51 0.98 1.55 -4.51
N ASP A 52 1.58 0.74 -3.64
CA ASP A 52 2.81 1.13 -2.93
C ASP A 52 3.91 1.50 -3.93
N HIS A 53 4.17 0.66 -4.92
CA HIS A 53 5.19 0.92 -5.94
C HIS A 53 4.97 2.27 -6.65
N ARG A 54 3.71 2.62 -6.96
CA ARG A 54 3.36 3.91 -7.57
C ARG A 54 3.64 5.08 -6.62
N VAL A 55 3.31 4.93 -5.34
CA VAL A 55 3.52 5.94 -4.30
C VAL A 55 5.01 6.14 -4.03
N LEU A 56 5.77 5.05 -3.85
CA LEU A 56 7.22 5.05 -3.68
C LEU A 56 7.94 5.74 -4.84
N ARG A 57 7.56 5.42 -6.09
CA ARG A 57 8.11 6.08 -7.28
C ARG A 57 7.76 7.57 -7.34
N PHE A 58 6.56 7.96 -6.94
CA PHE A 58 6.17 9.37 -6.85
C PHE A 58 7.04 10.12 -5.83
N LEU A 59 7.26 9.51 -4.66
CA LEU A 59 8.08 10.02 -3.56
C LEU A 59 9.60 9.86 -3.77
N ARG A 60 10.03 9.27 -4.90
CA ARG A 60 11.44 9.08 -5.26
C ARG A 60 12.24 8.31 -4.19
N ILE A 61 11.60 7.32 -3.55
CA ILE A 61 12.20 6.46 -2.53
C ILE A 61 11.94 5.00 -2.89
N ASP A 62 12.89 4.10 -2.62
CA ASP A 62 12.67 2.65 -2.71
C ASP A 62 12.10 2.09 -1.40
N ASP A 63 11.58 0.86 -1.46
CA ASP A 63 10.92 0.25 -0.30
C ASP A 63 11.88 -0.11 0.85
N MET A 64 13.17 -0.34 0.57
CA MET A 64 14.18 -0.61 1.59
C MET A 64 14.53 0.65 2.38
N ALA A 65 14.72 1.77 1.68
CA ALA A 65 14.91 3.08 2.29
C ALA A 65 13.68 3.51 3.08
N PHE A 66 12.48 3.21 2.58
CA PHE A 66 11.24 3.46 3.31
C PHE A 66 11.15 2.63 4.60
N LEU A 67 11.45 1.33 4.55
CA LEU A 67 11.47 0.45 5.73
C LEU A 67 12.52 0.90 6.76
N LYS A 68 13.68 1.37 6.32
CA LYS A 68 14.70 1.93 7.20
C LYS A 68 14.19 3.15 7.97
N LEU A 69 13.47 4.06 7.31
CA LEU A 69 12.83 5.19 7.99
C LEU A 69 11.78 4.74 9.00
N VAL A 70 10.98 3.73 8.66
CA VAL A 70 10.02 3.12 9.59
C VAL A 70 10.76 2.54 10.81
N GLN A 71 11.88 1.86 10.65
CA GLN A 71 12.67 1.35 11.79
C GLN A 71 13.25 2.48 12.67
N GLU A 72 13.73 3.56 12.05
CA GLU A 72 14.40 4.67 12.73
C GLU A 72 13.43 5.57 13.51
N TYR A 73 12.22 5.78 13.00
CA TYR A 73 11.25 6.70 13.58
C TYR A 73 9.99 5.95 14.03
N PRO A 74 9.60 6.01 15.32
CA PRO A 74 8.49 5.20 15.83
C PRO A 74 7.09 5.74 15.46
N ARG A 75 6.96 7.01 15.10
CA ARG A 75 5.67 7.64 14.76
C ARG A 75 5.51 7.71 13.25
N ASP A 76 4.36 7.30 12.76
CA ASP A 76 4.06 7.27 11.33
C ASP A 76 3.99 8.68 10.74
N GLU A 77 3.56 9.68 11.53
CA GLU A 77 3.53 11.08 11.10
C GLU A 77 4.93 11.65 10.83
N ASP A 78 5.92 11.23 11.62
CA ASP A 78 7.31 11.68 11.44
C ASP A 78 7.89 11.08 10.16
N VAL A 79 7.67 9.79 9.91
CA VAL A 79 8.09 9.14 8.66
C VAL A 79 7.39 9.78 7.46
N ALA A 80 6.08 10.01 7.55
CA ALA A 80 5.30 10.62 6.47
C ALA A 80 5.86 11.99 6.07
N ARG A 81 6.11 12.85 7.07
CA ARG A 81 6.71 14.17 6.85
C ARG A 81 8.10 14.07 6.20
N ILE A 82 8.97 13.23 6.75
CA ILE A 82 10.34 13.06 6.24
C ILE A 82 10.33 12.58 4.78
N VAL A 83 9.49 11.60 4.44
CA VAL A 83 9.45 11.05 3.07
C VAL A 83 8.91 12.09 2.09
N ILE A 84 7.88 12.86 2.46
CA ILE A 84 7.37 13.95 1.61
C ILE A 84 8.42 15.05 1.44
N GLU A 85 9.05 15.52 2.52
CA GLU A 85 10.09 16.55 2.46
C GLU A 85 11.28 16.12 1.58
N ARG A 86 11.80 14.90 1.79
CA ARG A 86 12.92 14.36 1.00
C ARG A 86 12.57 14.13 -0.47
N SER A 87 11.29 13.94 -0.79
CA SER A 87 10.83 13.75 -2.17
C SER A 87 10.80 15.04 -2.99
N GLU A 88 10.93 16.20 -2.33
CA GLU A 88 10.77 17.54 -2.91
C GLU A 88 9.39 17.76 -3.56
N ARG A 89 8.38 16.98 -3.13
CA ARG A 89 7.02 17.11 -3.65
C ARG A 89 6.26 18.19 -2.91
N THR A 90 5.67 19.07 -3.68
CA THR A 90 4.76 20.11 -3.16
C THR A 90 3.40 19.51 -2.80
N ALA A 91 2.67 20.16 -1.89
CA ALA A 91 1.28 19.77 -1.58
C ALA A 91 0.38 19.74 -2.83
N GLY A 92 0.61 20.66 -3.80
CA GLY A 92 -0.11 20.67 -5.08
C GLY A 92 0.19 19.45 -5.95
N GLU A 93 1.43 18.96 -5.96
CA GLU A 93 1.80 17.71 -6.61
C GLU A 93 1.19 16.50 -5.91
N CYS A 94 1.22 16.45 -4.57
CA CYS A 94 0.58 15.38 -3.78
C CYS A 94 -0.91 15.29 -4.10
N SER A 95 -1.63 16.41 -4.01
CA SER A 95 -3.06 16.47 -4.36
C SER A 95 -3.33 16.04 -5.82
N SER A 96 -2.49 16.49 -6.77
CA SER A 96 -2.63 16.15 -8.19
C SER A 96 -2.34 14.67 -8.45
N PHE A 97 -1.37 14.08 -7.74
CA PHE A 97 -1.10 12.66 -7.78
C PHE A 97 -2.26 11.86 -7.18
N SER A 98 -2.72 12.20 -5.98
CA SER A 98 -3.85 11.57 -5.31
C SER A 98 -5.10 11.56 -6.17
N ARG A 99 -5.46 12.70 -6.79
CA ARG A 99 -6.60 12.79 -7.72
C ARG A 99 -6.46 11.88 -8.95
N ARG A 100 -5.23 11.66 -9.45
CA ARG A 100 -4.98 10.72 -10.56
C ARG A 100 -5.08 9.27 -10.08
N LEU A 101 -4.50 8.97 -8.92
CA LEU A 101 -4.52 7.64 -8.33
C LEU A 101 -5.94 7.20 -7.98
N CYS A 102 -6.73 8.06 -7.33
CA CYS A 102 -8.14 7.82 -7.06
C CYS A 102 -8.93 7.57 -8.35
N ARG A 103 -8.73 8.36 -9.41
CA ARG A 103 -9.42 8.11 -10.69
C ARG A 103 -9.06 6.75 -11.30
N MET A 104 -7.77 6.40 -11.31
CA MET A 104 -7.28 5.14 -11.83
C MET A 104 -7.85 3.93 -11.08
N LEU A 105 -7.98 4.05 -9.75
CA LEU A 105 -8.42 2.96 -8.87
C LEU A 105 -9.91 3.06 -8.50
N ALA A 106 -10.71 3.81 -9.27
CA ALA A 106 -12.14 4.02 -9.01
C ALA A 106 -12.42 4.42 -7.55
N ASN A 107 -11.65 5.36 -7.03
CA ASN A 107 -11.62 5.84 -5.65
C ASN A 107 -11.48 4.72 -4.60
N PHE A 108 -10.64 3.74 -4.91
CA PHE A 108 -10.40 2.53 -4.13
C PHE A 108 -11.67 1.71 -3.86
N ALA A 109 -12.77 1.93 -4.59
CA ALA A 109 -14.06 1.33 -4.27
C ALA A 109 -14.01 -0.21 -4.27
N LEU A 110 -13.15 -0.81 -5.10
CA LEU A 110 -13.07 -2.27 -5.21
C LEU A 110 -12.34 -2.86 -4.01
N LEU A 111 -11.24 -2.21 -3.61
CA LEU A 111 -10.47 -2.55 -2.43
C LEU A 111 -11.35 -2.41 -1.17
N GLU A 112 -11.99 -1.25 -1.00
CA GLU A 112 -12.87 -0.98 0.13
C GLU A 112 -14.05 -1.97 0.20
N ALA A 113 -14.56 -2.39 -0.95
CA ALA A 113 -15.60 -3.40 -1.00
C ALA A 113 -15.06 -4.80 -0.70
N ASP A 114 -13.89 -5.19 -1.21
CA ASP A 114 -13.27 -6.49 -0.90
C ASP A 114 -13.01 -6.62 0.60
N GLU A 115 -12.44 -5.57 1.20
CA GLU A 115 -12.12 -5.45 2.63
C GLU A 115 -13.36 -5.26 3.53
N GLY A 116 -14.56 -5.16 2.96
CA GLY A 116 -15.81 -5.07 3.71
C GLY A 116 -16.09 -3.71 4.36
N ARG A 117 -15.35 -2.66 3.98
CA ARG A 117 -15.59 -1.28 4.41
C ARG A 117 -16.83 -0.65 3.77
N THR A 118 -17.31 -1.22 2.67
CA THR A 118 -18.52 -0.76 1.98
C THR A 118 -19.73 -1.62 2.34
N ALA A 119 -20.87 -0.98 2.58
CA ALA A 119 -22.15 -1.65 2.83
C ALA A 119 -22.48 -2.67 1.70
N PRO A 120 -23.04 -3.84 2.04
CA PRO A 120 -23.32 -4.90 1.06
C PRO A 120 -24.31 -4.43 -0.02
N GLY A 121 -23.99 -4.68 -1.29
CA GLY A 121 -24.85 -4.37 -2.44
C GLY A 121 -24.43 -5.13 -3.70
N LEU A 122 -25.37 -5.38 -4.62
CA LEU A 122 -25.18 -6.25 -5.81
C LEU A 122 -23.93 -5.91 -6.65
N LYS A 123 -23.57 -4.62 -6.73
CA LYS A 123 -22.39 -4.13 -7.44
C LYS A 123 -21.06 -4.67 -6.86
N ARG A 124 -20.99 -4.97 -5.56
CA ARG A 124 -19.80 -5.51 -4.88
C ARG A 124 -19.38 -6.88 -5.42
N ASN A 125 -20.35 -7.76 -5.66
CA ASN A 125 -20.09 -9.14 -6.08
C ASN A 125 -19.56 -9.20 -7.52
N ILE A 126 -20.10 -8.38 -8.42
CA ILE A 126 -19.67 -8.31 -9.82
C ILE A 126 -18.22 -7.81 -9.92
N ILE A 127 -17.87 -6.79 -9.13
CA ILE A 127 -16.55 -6.21 -9.23
C ILE A 127 -15.48 -7.08 -8.55
N ARG A 128 -15.79 -7.67 -7.40
CA ARG A 128 -14.89 -8.65 -6.73
C ARG A 128 -14.58 -9.83 -7.66
N PHE A 129 -15.56 -10.29 -8.44
CA PHE A 129 -15.35 -11.32 -9.45
C PHE A 129 -14.35 -10.89 -10.53
N PHE A 130 -14.50 -9.69 -11.10
CA PHE A 130 -13.59 -9.19 -12.13
C PHE A 130 -12.15 -8.99 -11.61
N TYR A 131 -12.00 -8.42 -10.42
CA TYR A 131 -10.68 -8.14 -9.84
C TYR A 131 -9.90 -9.43 -9.52
N ASN A 132 -10.57 -10.39 -8.86
CA ASN A 132 -9.93 -11.65 -8.45
C ASN A 132 -9.71 -12.62 -9.63
N ARG A 133 -10.59 -12.60 -10.65
CA ARG A 133 -10.51 -13.55 -11.78
C ARG A 133 -9.57 -13.08 -12.88
N MET A 134 -9.48 -11.77 -13.16
CA MET A 134 -8.72 -11.26 -14.31
C MET A 134 -7.41 -10.57 -13.97
N MET A 135 -7.36 -9.75 -12.91
CA MET A 135 -6.20 -8.89 -12.65
C MET A 135 -5.14 -9.56 -11.78
N MET A 136 -5.56 -10.20 -10.69
CA MET A 136 -4.65 -10.80 -9.71
C MET A 136 -3.77 -11.96 -10.26
N PRO A 137 -4.24 -12.88 -11.11
CA PRO A 137 -3.42 -14.00 -11.60
C PRO A 137 -2.20 -13.55 -12.43
N ILE A 138 -2.35 -12.48 -13.22
CA ILE A 138 -1.28 -11.94 -14.07
C ILE A 138 -0.25 -11.22 -13.20
N ALA A 139 -0.71 -10.46 -12.21
CA ALA A 139 0.17 -9.79 -11.27
C ALA A 139 0.98 -10.80 -10.42
N TYR A 140 0.33 -11.85 -9.90
CA TYR A 140 0.97 -12.92 -9.11
C TYR A 140 2.09 -13.69 -9.83
N LEU A 141 2.05 -13.79 -11.16
CA LEU A 141 3.13 -14.40 -11.94
C LEU A 141 4.39 -13.54 -11.98
N GLY A 142 4.25 -12.21 -12.03
CA GLY A 142 5.36 -11.27 -11.88
C GLY A 142 5.95 -11.29 -10.46
N PHE A 143 5.08 -11.34 -9.44
CA PHE A 143 5.47 -11.26 -8.03
C PHE A 143 6.25 -12.47 -7.51
N ARG A 144 5.91 -13.70 -7.92
CA ARG A 144 6.70 -14.90 -7.55
C ARG A 144 8.13 -14.89 -8.10
N ARG A 145 8.44 -14.00 -9.05
CA ARG A 145 9.78 -13.84 -9.62
C ARG A 145 10.58 -12.74 -8.91
N SER A 146 9.92 -11.71 -8.37
CA SER A 146 10.56 -10.62 -7.60
C SER A 146 10.93 -11.07 -6.19
N GLU A 147 10.03 -11.75 -5.49
CA GLU A 147 10.26 -12.28 -4.12
C GLU A 147 11.50 -13.19 -4.05
N ARG A 148 11.61 -14.15 -4.97
CA ARG A 148 12.77 -15.07 -5.08
C ARG A 148 14.11 -14.39 -5.33
N ARG A 149 14.12 -13.14 -5.82
CA ARG A 149 15.37 -12.39 -6.05
C ARG A 149 15.79 -11.58 -4.83
N ARG A 150 14.86 -11.22 -3.94
CA ARG A 150 15.16 -10.45 -2.71
C ARG A 150 15.55 -11.33 -1.54
N GLU A 151 14.99 -12.53 -1.41
CA GLU A 151 15.41 -13.50 -0.38
C GLU A 151 16.81 -14.10 -0.66
N ALA A 152 17.33 -13.94 -1.88
CA ALA A 152 18.66 -14.39 -2.28
C ALA A 152 19.76 -13.32 -2.11
N LEU A 153 19.41 -12.14 -1.58
CA LEU A 153 20.30 -11.02 -1.25
C LEU A 153 20.35 -10.83 0.27
#